data_AF-A0A8J1UCW0-F1
#
_entry.id   AF-A0A8J1UCW0-F1
#
_cell.length_a   1.000
_cell.length_b   1.000
_cell.length_c   1.000
_cell.angle_alpha   90.00
_cell.angle_beta   90.00
_cell.angle_gamma   90.00
#
_symmetry.space_group_name_H-M   'P 1'
#
loop_
_entity.id
_entity.type
_entity.pdbx_description
1 polymer ?
#
loop_
_entity_poly.entity_id
_entity_poly.type
_entity_poly.pdbx_seq_one_letter_code
_entity_poly.pdbx_strand_id
1 'polypeptide(L)'
;KVVPAVEPPNKFPIGTNEIAYTATDPTGNSGTCQFTIKVIDTQPPRVDYCISPEPFIATHGTAKDITWEIPEFSDNSGEEPKVVQDNGFGEYPVGFHLVTYTATDSSGNNNTCIIEIFVQPHKCAYPQDPVNGVAICAATTDTRYVCVLECMGGYDFAIEPAPSYE
;
A
#
# COMPACT_ATOMS: atom_id res chain seq x y z
N LYS A 1 23.36 40.41 36.44
CA LYS A 1 22.76 39.07 36.29
C LYS A 1 22.04 39.00 34.95
N VAL A 2 22.33 38.00 34.12
CA VAL A 2 21.54 37.73 32.91
C VAL A 2 20.47 36.72 33.29
N VAL A 3 19.22 37.02 32.96
CA VAL A 3 18.11 36.07 33.06
C VAL A 3 17.84 35.57 31.63
N PRO A 4 18.19 34.31 31.31
CA PRO A 4 17.94 33.75 30.00
C PRO A 4 16.44 33.45 29.85
N ALA A 5 15.83 33.77 28.70
CA ALA A 5 14.50 33.24 28.37
C ALA A 5 14.54 31.74 28.04
N VAL A 6 15.69 31.21 27.63
CA VAL A 6 15.90 29.80 27.31
C VAL A 6 17.27 29.36 27.82
N GLU A 7 17.31 28.24 28.55
CA GLU A 7 18.57 27.63 29.01
C GLU A 7 19.04 26.55 28.02
N PRO A 8 20.23 26.69 27.40
CA PRO A 8 20.77 25.66 26.50
C PRO A 8 21.31 24.43 27.25
N PRO A 9 21.24 23.22 26.65
CA PRO A 9 20.63 22.92 25.36
C PRO A 9 19.11 22.81 25.44
N ASN A 10 18.41 23.44 24.49
CA ASN A 10 16.95 23.33 24.35
C ASN A 10 16.55 22.95 22.91
N LYS A 11 15.47 22.20 22.76
CA LYS A 11 14.85 21.90 21.46
C LYS A 11 13.80 22.96 21.14
N PHE A 12 13.71 23.35 19.88
CA PHE A 12 12.72 24.30 19.40
C PHE A 12 11.70 23.59 18.50
N PRO A 13 10.39 23.88 18.63
CA PRO A 13 9.40 23.40 17.69
C PRO A 13 9.59 24.05 16.31
N ILE A 14 9.04 23.39 15.28
CA ILE A 14 8.97 23.95 13.93
C ILE A 14 8.25 25.31 13.97
N GLY A 15 8.77 26.27 13.20
CA GLY A 15 8.27 27.64 13.16
C GLY A 15 9.28 28.67 13.65
N THR A 16 8.80 29.87 13.96
CA THR A 16 9.62 30.99 14.41
C THR A 16 9.57 31.10 15.92
N ASN A 17 10.73 31.00 16.57
CA ASN A 17 10.91 31.10 18.00
C ASN A 17 11.62 32.41 18.32
N GLU A 18 11.01 33.29 19.11
CA GLU A 18 11.61 34.53 19.58
C GLU A 18 12.33 34.30 20.91
N ILE A 19 13.60 34.70 20.98
CA ILE A 19 14.44 34.53 22.16
C ILE A 19 14.86 35.90 22.67
N ALA A 20 14.61 36.16 23.95
CA ALA A 20 14.99 37.39 24.63
C ALA A 20 15.95 37.11 25.79
N TYR A 21 17.04 37.87 25.89
CA TYR A 21 17.93 37.84 27.03
C TYR A 21 17.88 39.20 27.73
N THR A 22 17.58 39.20 29.02
CA THR A 22 17.57 40.42 29.84
C THR A 22 18.76 40.41 30.79
N ALA A 23 19.63 41.40 30.67
CA ALA A 23 20.76 41.62 31.57
C ALA A 23 20.44 42.78 32.52
N THR A 24 20.48 42.53 33.83
CA THR A 24 20.32 43.55 34.87
C THR A 24 21.64 43.78 35.60
N ASP A 25 22.09 45.02 35.70
CA ASP A 25 23.30 45.38 36.45
C ASP A 25 23.02 45.42 37.98
N PRO A 26 24.06 45.52 38.84
CA PRO A 26 23.87 45.57 40.30
C PRO A 26 23.12 46.80 40.80
N THR A 27 23.05 47.86 39.98
CA THR A 27 22.33 49.10 40.30
C THR A 27 20.87 49.08 39.83
N GLY A 28 20.43 48.00 39.17
CA GLY A 28 19.06 47.80 38.73
C GLY A 28 18.77 48.21 37.29
N ASN A 29 19.75 48.68 36.50
CA ASN A 29 19.51 48.98 35.09
C ASN A 29 19.44 47.68 34.29
N SER A 30 18.45 47.58 33.40
CA SER A 30 18.27 46.41 32.54
C SER A 30 18.38 46.75 31.06
N GLY A 31 19.04 45.88 30.29
CA GLY A 31 19.02 45.87 28.83
C GLY A 31 18.53 44.53 28.29
N THR A 32 17.77 44.56 27.19
CA THR A 32 17.22 43.38 26.55
C THR A 32 17.79 43.22 25.14
N CYS A 33 18.23 42.00 24.80
CA CYS A 33 18.61 41.63 23.43
C CYS A 33 17.68 40.53 22.93
N GLN A 34 17.18 40.68 21.70
CA GLN A 34 16.25 39.74 21.08
C GLN A 34 16.80 39.24 19.75
N PHE A 35 16.53 37.98 19.43
CA PHE A 35 16.75 37.39 18.13
C PHE A 35 15.72 36.29 17.86
N THR A 36 15.58 35.90 16.60
CA THR A 36 14.65 34.85 16.18
C THR A 36 15.41 33.63 15.66
N ILE A 37 14.87 32.46 15.97
CA ILE A 37 15.30 31.18 15.42
C ILE A 37 14.15 30.65 14.56
N LYS A 38 14.41 30.43 13.27
CA LYS A 38 13.45 29.78 12.37
C LYS A 38 13.82 28.31 12.20
N VAL A 39 12.96 27.42 12.67
CA VAL A 39 13.05 25.98 12.46
C VAL A 39 12.13 25.62 11.31
N ILE A 40 12.66 24.92 10.31
CA ILE A 40 11.91 24.43 9.15
C ILE A 40 12.01 22.92 9.07
N ASP A 41 10.96 22.26 8.56
CA ASP A 41 11.09 20.88 8.16
C ASP A 41 11.51 20.77 6.69
N THR A 42 12.50 19.94 6.44
CA THR A 42 13.03 19.66 5.11
C THR A 42 13.17 18.17 4.85
N GLN A 43 12.74 17.34 5.79
CA GLN A 43 12.84 15.89 5.67
C GLN A 43 11.49 15.38 5.19
N PRO A 44 11.47 14.45 4.22
CA PRO A 44 10.23 13.84 3.79
C PRO A 44 9.73 12.80 4.81
N PRO A 45 8.43 12.46 4.77
CA PRO A 45 7.88 11.37 5.54
C PRO A 45 8.70 10.08 5.40
N ARG A 46 8.90 9.39 6.50
CA ARG A 46 9.46 8.04 6.56
C ARG A 46 8.37 7.02 6.23
N VAL A 47 8.73 6.05 5.40
CA VAL A 47 7.92 4.85 5.16
C VAL A 47 8.14 3.87 6.30
N ASP A 48 7.10 3.59 7.09
CA ASP A 48 7.15 2.65 8.22
C ASP A 48 6.73 1.25 7.79
N TYR A 49 5.71 1.18 6.94
CA TYR A 49 5.17 -0.06 6.42
C TYR A 49 4.82 0.09 4.94
N CYS A 50 5.30 -0.84 4.11
CA CYS A 50 5.11 -0.84 2.67
C CYS A 50 5.43 -2.22 2.13
N ILE A 51 4.45 -3.12 2.17
CA ILE A 51 4.62 -4.52 1.76
C ILE A 51 3.55 -4.87 0.73
N SER A 52 3.99 -5.48 -0.38
CA SER A 52 3.10 -6.04 -1.39
C SER A 52 2.40 -7.30 -0.84
N PRO A 53 1.09 -7.47 -1.06
CA PRO A 53 0.37 -8.67 -0.64
C PRO A 53 0.84 -9.92 -1.41
N GLU A 54 0.46 -11.10 -0.91
CA GLU A 54 0.60 -12.33 -1.67
C GLU A 54 -0.24 -12.30 -2.97
N PRO A 55 0.11 -13.11 -3.99
CA PRO A 55 -0.63 -13.12 -5.24
C PRO A 55 -2.09 -13.55 -5.05
N PHE A 56 -3.01 -12.86 -5.73
CA PHE A 56 -4.42 -13.19 -5.78
C PHE A 56 -4.73 -14.17 -6.91
N ILE A 57 -5.80 -14.93 -6.78
CA ILE A 57 -6.28 -15.83 -7.82
C ILE A 57 -7.56 -15.25 -8.42
N ALA A 58 -7.56 -15.06 -9.75
CA ALA A 58 -8.73 -14.62 -10.50
C ALA A 58 -9.60 -15.79 -10.94
N THR A 59 -10.91 -15.64 -10.76
CA THR A 59 -11.92 -16.52 -11.37
C THR A 59 -12.41 -15.86 -12.65
N HIS A 60 -12.37 -16.59 -13.78
CA HIS A 60 -12.75 -16.07 -15.10
C HIS A 60 -11.98 -14.80 -15.53
N GLY A 61 -10.68 -14.73 -15.20
CA GLY A 61 -9.79 -13.66 -15.69
C GLY A 61 -9.74 -12.39 -14.85
N THR A 62 -10.63 -12.23 -13.85
CA THR A 62 -10.61 -11.10 -12.91
C THR A 62 -10.75 -11.57 -11.46
N ALA A 63 -9.94 -11.01 -10.57
CA ALA A 63 -10.12 -11.16 -9.13
C ALA A 63 -10.97 -10.01 -8.60
N LYS A 64 -11.97 -10.35 -7.78
CA LYS A 64 -12.88 -9.38 -7.16
C LYS A 64 -12.53 -9.20 -5.69
N ASP A 65 -12.94 -8.06 -5.13
CA ASP A 65 -12.78 -7.74 -3.71
C ASP A 65 -11.32 -7.82 -3.22
N ILE A 66 -10.37 -7.46 -4.07
CA ILE A 66 -8.95 -7.39 -3.69
C ILE A 66 -8.78 -6.26 -2.69
N THR A 67 -8.17 -6.62 -1.57
CA THR A 67 -7.79 -5.72 -0.47
C THR A 67 -6.36 -6.06 -0.03
N TRP A 68 -5.69 -5.09 0.58
CA TRP A 68 -4.35 -5.24 1.12
C TRP A 68 -4.18 -4.29 2.31
N GLU A 69 -3.12 -4.50 3.08
CA GLU A 69 -2.75 -3.60 4.16
C GLU A 69 -2.20 -2.30 3.57
N ILE A 70 -2.79 -1.17 3.96
CA ILE A 70 -2.36 0.14 3.45
C ILE A 70 -0.98 0.50 4.03
N PRO A 71 -0.12 1.19 3.26
CA PRO A 71 1.17 1.65 3.76
C PRO A 71 1.03 2.63 4.94
N GLU A 72 1.99 2.58 5.86
CA GLU A 72 2.07 3.47 7.03
C GLU A 72 3.27 4.40 6.88
N PHE A 73 3.08 5.64 7.31
CA PHE A 73 4.08 6.70 7.25
C PHE A 73 4.12 7.50 8.55
N SER A 74 5.31 7.96 8.92
CA SER A 74 5.54 8.89 10.02
C SER A 74 6.49 10.00 9.57
N ASP A 75 6.56 11.08 10.34
CA ASP A 75 7.40 12.22 10.01
C ASP A 75 8.05 12.82 11.26
N ASN A 76 9.22 13.45 11.10
CA ASN A 76 9.94 14.06 12.21
C ASN A 76 9.30 15.36 12.70
N SER A 77 8.37 15.96 11.95
CA SER A 77 7.57 17.10 12.42
C SER A 77 6.68 16.76 13.60
N GLY A 78 6.33 15.48 13.77
CA GLY A 78 5.40 14.99 14.79
C GLY A 78 3.92 15.07 14.39
N GLU A 79 3.62 15.61 13.21
CA GLU A 79 2.28 15.60 12.61
C GLU A 79 2.13 14.39 11.68
N GLU A 80 0.91 13.87 11.54
CA GLU A 80 0.63 12.77 10.62
C GLU A 80 0.67 13.25 9.16
N PRO A 81 1.46 12.61 8.28
CA PRO A 81 1.48 12.94 6.86
C PRO A 81 0.14 12.68 6.18
N LYS A 82 -0.21 13.53 5.21
CA LYS A 82 -1.34 13.31 4.32
C LYS A 82 -0.98 12.25 3.27
N VAL A 83 -1.71 11.14 3.27
CA VAL A 83 -1.50 10.04 2.30
C VAL A 83 -2.57 10.06 1.20
N VAL A 84 -2.13 9.89 -0.05
CA VAL A 84 -2.99 9.72 -1.24
C VAL A 84 -2.54 8.52 -2.07
N GLN A 85 -3.44 7.92 -2.84
CA GLN A 85 -3.17 6.76 -3.71
C GLN A 85 -3.71 6.99 -5.12
N ASP A 86 -3.10 6.37 -6.14
CA ASP A 86 -3.57 6.41 -7.53
C ASP A 86 -4.72 5.43 -7.79
N ASN A 87 -4.62 4.23 -7.21
CA ASN A 87 -5.58 3.13 -7.32
C ASN A 87 -5.99 2.64 -5.92
N GLY A 88 -7.17 2.04 -5.83
CA GLY A 88 -7.72 1.54 -4.57
C GLY A 88 -8.14 0.09 -4.63
N PHE A 89 -8.70 -0.40 -3.53
CA PHE A 89 -9.31 -1.73 -3.45
C PHE A 89 -10.37 -1.94 -4.54
N GLY A 90 -10.58 -3.20 -4.92
CA GLY A 90 -11.62 -3.55 -5.89
C GLY A 90 -11.25 -4.70 -6.80
N GLU A 91 -11.58 -4.55 -8.08
CA GLU A 91 -11.40 -5.60 -9.08
C GLU A 91 -10.12 -5.37 -9.89
N TYR A 92 -9.32 -6.42 -10.04
CA TYR A 92 -8.10 -6.40 -10.86
C TYR A 92 -8.08 -7.60 -11.81
N PRO A 93 -7.82 -7.39 -13.11
CA PRO A 93 -7.67 -8.48 -14.06
C PRO A 93 -6.35 -9.24 -13.80
N VAL A 94 -6.23 -10.45 -14.34
CA VAL A 94 -4.97 -11.21 -14.34
C VAL A 94 -3.82 -10.34 -14.86
N GLY A 95 -2.71 -10.31 -14.13
CA GLY A 95 -1.55 -9.49 -14.45
C GLY A 95 -0.88 -8.85 -13.24
N PHE A 96 0.11 -8.01 -13.52
CA PHE A 96 0.78 -7.18 -12.52
C PHE A 96 0.21 -5.77 -12.56
N HIS A 97 -0.13 -5.24 -11.39
CA HIS A 97 -0.61 -3.88 -11.20
C HIS A 97 0.23 -3.19 -10.13
N LEU A 98 0.48 -1.90 -10.32
CA LEU A 98 1.19 -1.07 -9.36
C LEU A 98 0.19 -0.10 -8.74
N VAL A 99 0.24 0.03 -7.42
CA VAL A 99 -0.51 1.06 -6.70
C VAL A 99 0.51 1.92 -5.96
N THR A 100 0.47 3.22 -6.23
CA THR A 100 1.41 4.21 -5.69
C THR A 100 0.75 5.00 -4.58
N TYR A 101 1.29 4.90 -3.38
CA TYR A 101 0.96 5.75 -2.24
C TYR A 101 1.96 6.90 -2.15
N THR A 102 1.46 8.12 -1.98
CA THR A 102 2.26 9.32 -1.75
C THR A 102 1.87 9.95 -0.42
N ALA A 103 2.83 10.03 0.51
CA ALA A 103 2.70 10.75 1.77
C ALA A 103 3.31 12.14 1.64
N THR A 104 2.60 13.17 2.11
CA THR A 104 3.07 14.56 2.12
C THR A 104 2.93 15.13 3.53
N ASP A 105 4.01 15.68 4.08
CA ASP A 105 3.99 16.35 5.38
C ASP A 105 3.34 17.75 5.31
N SER A 106 3.24 18.45 6.46
CA SER A 106 2.71 19.81 6.51
C SER A 106 3.63 20.87 5.88
N SER A 107 4.90 20.55 5.69
CA SER A 107 5.93 21.42 5.11
C SER A 107 6.05 21.26 3.59
N GLY A 108 5.31 20.31 3.01
CA GLY A 108 5.28 20.01 1.58
C GLY A 108 6.34 19.00 1.12
N ASN A 109 7.10 18.39 2.03
CA ASN A 109 8.02 17.29 1.69
C ASN A 109 7.19 16.01 1.46
N ASN A 110 7.63 15.18 0.51
CA ASN A 110 6.90 13.97 0.16
C ASN A 110 7.80 12.75 0.00
N ASN A 111 7.19 11.58 0.19
CA ASN A 111 7.78 10.28 -0.06
C ASN A 111 6.73 9.32 -0.60
N THR A 112 7.16 8.27 -1.29
CA THR A 112 6.26 7.31 -1.93
C THR A 112 6.54 5.88 -1.51
N CYS A 113 5.48 5.07 -1.51
CA CYS A 113 5.51 3.63 -1.39
C CYS A 113 4.76 3.04 -2.60
N ILE A 114 5.31 2.01 -3.23
CA ILE A 114 4.66 1.30 -4.33
C ILE A 114 4.37 -0.11 -3.84
N ILE A 115 3.12 -0.54 -3.94
CA ILE A 115 2.72 -1.92 -3.72
C ILE A 115 2.45 -2.60 -5.06
N GLU A 116 2.82 -3.87 -5.13
CA GLU A 116 2.67 -4.70 -6.31
C GLU A 116 1.50 -5.66 -6.10
N ILE A 117 0.43 -5.50 -6.89
CA ILE A 117 -0.71 -6.39 -6.90
C ILE A 117 -0.52 -7.39 -8.04
N PHE A 118 -0.24 -8.64 -7.69
CA PHE A 118 -0.11 -9.71 -8.66
C PHE A 118 -1.36 -10.59 -8.66
N VAL A 119 -2.05 -10.65 -9.80
CA VAL A 119 -3.24 -11.49 -10.00
C VAL A 119 -2.89 -12.62 -10.96
N GLN A 120 -2.97 -13.84 -10.46
CA GLN A 120 -2.72 -15.07 -11.21
C GLN A 120 -4.03 -15.64 -11.78
N PRO A 121 -4.00 -16.29 -12.95
CA PRO A 121 -5.15 -17.01 -13.45
C PRO A 121 -5.40 -18.24 -12.57
N HIS A 122 -6.68 -18.57 -12.31
CA HIS A 122 -7.04 -19.86 -11.76
C HIS A 122 -6.64 -20.98 -12.73
N LYS A 123 -5.81 -21.91 -12.27
CA LYS A 123 -5.42 -23.09 -13.03
C LYS A 123 -6.33 -24.25 -12.63
N CYS A 124 -7.27 -24.59 -13.50
CA CYS A 124 -8.09 -25.79 -13.33
C CYS A 124 -7.22 -27.04 -13.50
N ALA A 125 -7.43 -28.05 -12.65
CA ALA A 125 -6.88 -29.37 -12.88
C ALA A 125 -7.66 -30.06 -14.00
N TYR A 126 -6.98 -30.84 -14.85
CA TYR A 126 -7.66 -31.67 -15.83
C TYR A 126 -8.55 -32.69 -15.10
N PRO A 127 -9.84 -32.82 -15.48
CA PRO A 127 -10.67 -33.90 -14.98
C PRO A 127 -10.01 -35.23 -15.34
N GLN A 128 -10.05 -36.18 -14.41
CA GLN A 128 -9.63 -37.55 -14.69
C GLN A 128 -10.62 -38.22 -15.63
N ASP A 129 -10.14 -39.17 -16.43
CA ASP A 129 -11.01 -39.98 -17.28
C ASP A 129 -12.04 -40.72 -16.41
N PRO A 130 -13.34 -40.66 -16.75
CA PRO A 130 -14.35 -41.45 -16.06
C PRO A 130 -14.11 -42.94 -16.35
N VAL A 131 -14.53 -43.81 -15.42
CA VAL A 131 -14.43 -45.26 -15.61
C VAL A 131 -15.20 -45.66 -16.88
N ASN A 132 -14.52 -46.32 -17.82
CA ASN A 132 -15.03 -46.67 -19.15
C ASN A 132 -15.46 -45.47 -20.02
N GLY A 133 -14.85 -44.31 -19.82
CA GLY A 133 -15.00 -43.14 -20.68
C GLY A 133 -13.70 -42.37 -20.84
N VAL A 134 -13.79 -41.20 -21.44
CA VAL A 134 -12.66 -40.30 -21.71
C VAL A 134 -13.08 -38.86 -21.51
N ALA A 135 -12.18 -38.04 -20.96
CA ALA A 135 -12.34 -36.59 -20.90
C ALA A 135 -11.61 -35.94 -22.08
N ILE A 136 -12.35 -35.33 -22.99
CA ILE A 136 -11.81 -34.63 -24.15
C ILE A 136 -11.80 -33.13 -23.85
N CYS A 137 -10.62 -32.58 -23.57
CA CYS A 137 -10.45 -31.18 -23.23
C CYS A 137 -9.90 -30.36 -24.41
N ALA A 138 -10.60 -29.28 -24.76
CA ALA A 138 -10.17 -28.33 -25.80
C ALA A 138 -9.76 -26.99 -25.16
N ALA A 139 -8.59 -26.49 -25.54
CA ALA A 139 -8.16 -25.14 -25.16
C ALA A 139 -9.06 -24.10 -25.84
N THR A 140 -9.49 -23.11 -25.07
CA THR A 140 -10.16 -21.90 -25.59
C THR A 140 -9.14 -20.78 -25.79
N THR A 141 -9.57 -19.65 -26.34
CA THR A 141 -8.71 -18.50 -26.67
C THR A 141 -8.05 -17.82 -25.46
N ASP A 142 -8.33 -18.25 -24.23
CA ASP A 142 -8.06 -17.48 -23.01
C ASP A 142 -7.59 -18.35 -21.84
N THR A 143 -6.72 -19.33 -22.11
CA THR A 143 -6.15 -20.30 -21.12
C THR A 143 -7.15 -21.21 -20.39
N ARG A 144 -8.46 -21.07 -20.66
CA ARG A 144 -9.51 -21.98 -20.18
C ARG A 144 -9.56 -23.24 -21.04
N TYR A 145 -9.88 -24.36 -20.41
CA TYR A 145 -10.16 -25.62 -21.11
C TYR A 145 -11.63 -25.94 -20.92
N VAL A 146 -12.30 -26.32 -22.01
CA VAL A 146 -13.63 -26.91 -21.92
C VAL A 146 -13.47 -28.40 -22.13
N CYS A 147 -13.86 -29.18 -21.12
CA CYS A 147 -13.81 -30.63 -21.18
C CYS A 147 -15.21 -31.20 -21.42
N VAL A 148 -15.31 -32.09 -22.40
CA VAL A 148 -16.50 -32.91 -22.68
C VAL A 148 -16.18 -34.35 -22.30
N LEU A 149 -17.10 -35.00 -21.57
CA LEU A 149 -16.96 -36.41 -21.20
C LEU A 149 -17.65 -37.27 -22.25
N GLU A 150 -16.97 -38.32 -22.72
CA GLU A 150 -17.53 -39.32 -23.63
C GLU A 150 -17.44 -40.73 -23.03
N CYS A 151 -18.48 -41.54 -23.23
CA CYS A 151 -18.47 -42.95 -22.83
C CYS A 151 -17.88 -43.82 -23.96
N MET A 152 -17.10 -44.83 -23.59
CA MET A 152 -16.67 -45.85 -24.53
C MET A 152 -17.88 -46.68 -25.02
N GLY A 153 -17.77 -47.30 -26.19
CA GLY A 153 -18.88 -48.05 -26.79
C GLY A 153 -19.46 -49.12 -25.85
N GLY A 154 -20.78 -49.11 -25.67
CA GLY A 154 -21.51 -50.02 -24.77
C GLY A 154 -21.68 -49.51 -23.35
N TYR A 155 -21.14 -48.32 -23.02
CA TYR A 155 -21.35 -47.64 -21.74
C TYR A 155 -22.18 -46.37 -21.93
N ASP A 156 -22.83 -45.93 -20.85
CA ASP A 156 -23.62 -44.70 -20.80
C ASP A 156 -23.50 -44.05 -19.42
N PHE A 157 -23.84 -42.76 -19.31
CA PHE A 157 -23.78 -42.03 -18.06
C PHE A 157 -24.89 -42.48 -17.11
N ALA A 158 -24.51 -42.90 -15.90
CA ALA A 158 -25.49 -43.21 -14.85
C ALA A 158 -26.25 -41.94 -14.38
N ILE A 159 -25.62 -40.77 -14.52
CA ILE A 159 -26.18 -39.45 -14.25
C ILE A 159 -25.64 -38.54 -15.34
N GLU A 160 -26.51 -37.80 -16.04
CA GLU A 160 -26.09 -36.87 -17.08
C GLU A 160 -25.09 -35.86 -16.51
N PRO A 161 -23.85 -35.79 -17.05
CA PRO A 161 -22.87 -34.83 -16.60
C PRO A 161 -23.28 -33.41 -17.02
N ALA A 162 -22.66 -32.41 -16.38
CA ALA A 162 -22.81 -31.05 -16.84
C ALA A 162 -22.33 -30.96 -18.31
N PRO A 163 -22.98 -30.13 -19.16
CA PRO A 163 -22.62 -30.02 -20.57
C PRO A 163 -21.19 -29.49 -20.77
N SER A 164 -20.60 -28.87 -19.75
CA SER A 164 -19.22 -28.36 -19.75
C SER A 164 -18.69 -28.21 -18.33
N TYR A 165 -17.39 -28.45 -18.19
CA TYR A 165 -16.60 -28.12 -17.00
C TYR A 165 -15.58 -27.05 -17.41
N GLU A 166 -15.62 -25.88 -16.75
CA GLU A 166 -14.73 -24.73 -16.98
C GLU A 166 -13.75 -24.54 -15.82
#